data_AF-A0A9P7P5H8-F1
#
_entry.id   AF-A0A9P7P5H8-F1
#
_cell.length_a   1.000
_cell.length_b   1.000
_cell.length_c   1.000
_cell.angle_alpha   90.00
_cell.angle_beta   90.00
_cell.angle_gamma   90.00
#
_symmetry.space_group_name_H-M   'P 1'
#
loop_
_entity.id
_entity.type
_entity.pdbx_description
1 polymer ?
#
loop_
_entity_poly.entity_id
_entity_poly.type
_entity_poly.pdbx_seq_one_letter_code
_entity_poly.pdbx_strand_id
1 'polypeptide(L)'
;MIPRRALRFRPRHLLVCTVLLSAIAWFLLFHHRPAPQRFVDEETLRTRFPLAYKYIHNFKGRGGAWFIPPQWLPKGQTPPATILEAVELASSVIRSHPERNIPLSKIPLLVHQKWNTARLNGTKEDIVSYVEQWLSHSMAPAPAYSPMAYFLWDDEGVSALVNKYEKDFAKDFAQVFSPVEQVDIFRIIVCKWFGGIYGDIDTKLLRHPSTWIQPSDIAEWTDDVTGKSYGLSQVRLNRLQRVSEEARPVRAIWGIECDTDPETDTHWRYGYTYAIQLTNWALASAPKHPILQFFMDQLAQKAAAAKDAALNTTSGNVSQLHYDPLTRTGPAAVTEATSRWLEQHQGLRWNAVTGLNDDGKTKLAGDVLILPITGFSPVRGSRSRMGEKSWNHPDARLAHIAMGSWHHTNVIVEYGKFCRTFFGMCKDWQKMW
;
A
#
# COMPACT_ATOMS: atom_id res chain seq x y z
N MET A 1 59.26 -48.75 11.95
CA MET A 1 57.94 -48.78 12.60
C MET A 1 57.24 -47.44 12.37
N ILE A 2 56.08 -47.45 11.74
CA ILE A 2 55.30 -46.25 11.37
C ILE A 2 54.65 -45.66 12.62
N PRO A 3 54.81 -44.36 12.95
CA PRO A 3 54.04 -43.75 14.02
C PRO A 3 52.66 -43.35 13.51
N ARG A 4 51.62 -43.92 14.13
CA ARG A 4 50.22 -43.51 13.95
C ARG A 4 50.05 -42.04 14.39
N ARG A 5 49.83 -41.12 13.45
CA ARG A 5 49.30 -39.78 13.75
C ARG A 5 47.84 -39.93 14.20
N ALA A 6 47.62 -39.94 15.51
CA ALA A 6 46.28 -39.75 16.06
C ALA A 6 45.82 -38.33 15.72
N LEU A 7 44.76 -38.21 14.90
CA LEU A 7 44.03 -36.96 14.74
C LEU A 7 43.50 -36.56 16.12
N ARG A 8 44.13 -35.59 16.78
CA ARG A 8 43.56 -34.92 17.95
C ARG A 8 42.39 -34.04 17.48
N PHE A 9 41.22 -34.65 17.34
CA PHE A 9 39.97 -33.92 17.17
C PHE A 9 39.72 -33.08 18.44
N ARG A 10 39.84 -31.75 18.32
CA ARG A 10 39.66 -30.85 19.46
C ARG A 10 38.16 -30.76 19.80
N PRO A 11 37.74 -31.03 21.05
CA PRO A 11 36.33 -31.07 21.46
C PRO A 11 35.59 -29.74 21.23
N ARG A 12 36.31 -28.61 21.10
CA ARG A 12 35.75 -27.31 20.72
C ARG A 12 35.10 -27.30 19.33
N HIS A 13 35.62 -28.04 18.36
CA HIS A 13 35.00 -28.11 17.02
C HIS A 13 33.72 -28.95 17.02
N LEU A 14 33.68 -30.02 17.82
CA LEU A 14 32.47 -30.82 18.04
C LEU A 14 31.37 -29.98 18.70
N LEU A 15 31.72 -29.15 19.69
CA LEU A 15 30.77 -28.25 20.37
C LEU A 15 30.21 -27.18 19.42
N VAL A 16 31.07 -26.55 18.61
CA VAL A 16 30.64 -25.56 17.61
C VAL A 16 29.75 -26.19 16.54
N CYS A 17 30.09 -27.37 16.04
CA CYS A 17 29.25 -28.10 15.08
C CYS A 17 27.92 -28.54 15.69
N THR A 18 27.90 -28.96 16.96
CA THR A 18 26.63 -29.30 17.64
C THR A 18 25.77 -28.08 17.91
N VAL A 19 26.35 -26.93 18.27
CA VAL A 19 25.59 -25.67 18.42
C VAL A 19 25.04 -25.21 17.07
N LEU A 20 25.82 -25.27 16.00
CA LEU A 20 25.36 -24.95 14.63
C LEU A 20 24.27 -25.91 14.16
N LEU A 21 24.44 -27.22 14.34
CA LEU A 21 23.43 -28.22 13.98
C LEU A 21 22.16 -28.09 14.82
N SER A 22 22.29 -27.75 16.11
CA SER A 22 21.15 -27.49 16.99
C SER A 22 20.44 -26.20 16.63
N ALA A 23 21.17 -25.15 16.23
CA ALA A 23 20.59 -23.90 15.74
C ALA A 23 19.90 -24.11 14.38
N ILE A 24 20.48 -24.89 13.47
CA ILE A 24 19.87 -25.26 12.19
C ILE A 24 18.64 -26.15 12.42
N ALA A 25 18.72 -27.14 13.30
CA ALA A 25 17.59 -28.00 13.66
C ALA A 25 16.48 -27.20 14.36
N TRP A 26 16.82 -26.26 15.26
CA TRP A 26 15.87 -25.31 15.83
C TRP A 26 15.24 -24.46 14.72
N PHE A 27 16.04 -23.92 13.79
CA PHE A 27 15.54 -23.11 12.69
C PHE A 27 14.60 -23.91 11.77
N LEU A 28 14.91 -25.18 11.50
CA LEU A 28 14.08 -26.07 10.67
C LEU A 28 12.84 -26.63 11.40
N LEU A 29 12.89 -26.79 12.72
CA LEU A 29 11.79 -27.32 13.55
C LEU A 29 10.84 -26.22 14.05
N PHE A 30 11.35 -25.00 14.29
CA PHE A 30 10.58 -23.86 14.80
C PHE A 30 10.26 -22.79 13.76
N HIS A 31 10.78 -22.88 12.52
CA HIS A 31 10.06 -22.25 11.42
C HIS A 31 8.74 -23.01 11.27
N HIS A 32 7.66 -22.35 11.70
CA HIS A 32 6.30 -22.75 11.38
C HIS A 32 6.28 -23.20 9.92
N ARG A 33 6.04 -24.50 9.69
CA ARG A 33 5.67 -24.96 8.36
C ARG A 33 4.47 -24.09 7.96
N PRO A 34 4.56 -23.30 6.88
CA PRO A 34 3.43 -22.51 6.45
C PRO A 34 2.26 -23.47 6.27
N ALA A 35 1.09 -23.08 6.79
CA ALA A 35 -0.12 -23.86 6.58
C ALA A 35 -0.25 -24.17 5.07
N PRO A 36 -0.70 -25.37 4.68
CA PRO A 36 -0.82 -25.71 3.27
C PRO A 36 -1.65 -24.63 2.57
N GLN A 37 -1.07 -24.02 1.52
CA GLN A 37 -1.73 -22.97 0.77
C GLN A 37 -2.98 -23.56 0.13
N ARG A 38 -4.15 -23.10 0.58
CA ARG A 38 -5.44 -23.50 0.01
C ARG A 38 -5.76 -22.56 -1.14
N PHE A 39 -5.88 -23.12 -2.33
CA PHE A 39 -6.37 -22.41 -3.52
C PHE A 39 -7.85 -22.77 -3.69
N VAL A 40 -8.67 -21.78 -4.04
CA VAL A 40 -10.11 -21.99 -4.19
C VAL A 40 -10.43 -22.55 -5.57
N ASP A 41 -11.28 -23.58 -5.61
CA ASP A 41 -11.97 -24.01 -6.82
C ASP A 41 -13.32 -23.29 -6.94
N GLU A 42 -14.06 -23.56 -8.02
CA GLU A 42 -15.34 -22.89 -8.28
C GLU A 42 -16.39 -23.21 -7.22
N GLU A 43 -16.42 -24.45 -6.70
CA GLU A 43 -17.39 -24.84 -5.69
C GLU A 43 -17.10 -24.17 -4.34
N THR A 44 -15.83 -24.10 -3.96
CA THR A 44 -15.38 -23.36 -2.77
C THR A 44 -15.71 -21.88 -2.88
N LEU A 45 -15.49 -21.27 -4.05
CA LEU A 45 -15.89 -19.89 -4.32
C LEU A 45 -17.39 -19.70 -4.12
N ARG A 46 -18.20 -20.54 -4.76
CA ARG A 46 -19.66 -20.45 -4.72
C ARG A 46 -20.23 -20.61 -3.31
N THR A 47 -19.68 -21.53 -2.53
CA THR A 47 -20.21 -21.90 -1.21
C THR A 47 -19.67 -21.02 -0.08
N ARG A 48 -18.39 -20.64 -0.11
CA ARG A 48 -17.73 -19.93 1.01
C ARG A 48 -17.53 -18.44 0.76
N PHE A 49 -17.52 -17.99 -0.50
CA PHE A 49 -17.30 -16.60 -0.89
C PHE A 49 -18.37 -16.13 -1.90
N PRO A 50 -19.65 -16.13 -1.50
CA PRO A 50 -20.76 -15.91 -2.42
C PRO A 50 -20.76 -14.54 -3.09
N LEU A 51 -20.25 -13.48 -2.43
CA LEU A 51 -20.16 -12.16 -3.05
C LEU A 51 -19.06 -12.12 -4.10
N ALA A 52 -17.86 -12.62 -3.77
CA ALA A 52 -16.75 -12.71 -4.70
C ALA A 52 -17.11 -13.61 -5.90
N TYR A 53 -17.80 -14.73 -5.67
CA TYR A 53 -18.29 -15.58 -6.74
C TYR A 53 -19.25 -14.83 -7.68
N LYS A 54 -20.27 -14.18 -7.11
CA LYS A 54 -21.33 -13.51 -7.89
C LYS A 54 -20.85 -12.26 -8.62
N TYR A 55 -20.12 -11.37 -7.93
CA TYR A 55 -19.83 -10.02 -8.41
C TYR A 55 -18.45 -9.90 -9.06
N ILE A 56 -17.54 -10.86 -8.84
CA ILE A 56 -16.19 -10.86 -9.41
C ILE A 56 -16.02 -12.04 -10.35
N HIS A 57 -16.08 -13.27 -9.82
CA HIS A 57 -15.78 -14.48 -10.60
C HIS A 57 -16.74 -14.68 -11.78
N ASN A 58 -18.04 -14.48 -11.59
CA ASN A 58 -19.07 -14.62 -12.64
C ASN A 58 -19.40 -13.34 -13.40
N PHE A 59 -18.62 -12.28 -13.18
CA PHE A 59 -18.87 -11.00 -13.82
C PHE A 59 -18.66 -11.08 -15.34
N LYS A 60 -19.49 -10.36 -16.11
CA LYS A 60 -19.52 -10.42 -17.59
C LYS A 60 -19.07 -9.13 -18.30
N GLY A 61 -18.33 -8.26 -17.61
CA GLY A 61 -17.71 -7.07 -18.19
C GLY A 61 -16.29 -7.32 -18.70
N ARG A 62 -15.66 -6.25 -19.22
CA ARG A 62 -14.25 -6.25 -19.68
C ARG A 62 -13.38 -5.33 -18.83
N GLY A 63 -12.08 -5.64 -18.76
CA GLY A 63 -11.11 -4.89 -17.95
C GLY A 63 -11.19 -5.14 -16.44
N GLY A 64 -11.97 -6.13 -16.00
CA GLY A 64 -12.13 -6.48 -14.59
C GLY A 64 -13.58 -6.65 -14.17
N ALA A 65 -13.86 -6.41 -12.89
CA ALA A 65 -15.18 -6.54 -12.30
C ALA A 65 -15.48 -5.38 -11.36
N TRP A 66 -16.75 -5.01 -11.23
CA TRP A 66 -17.15 -3.89 -10.39
C TRP A 66 -18.54 -4.07 -9.78
N PHE A 67 -18.74 -3.35 -8.69
CA PHE A 67 -20.02 -3.12 -8.06
C PHE A 67 -20.20 -1.60 -7.86
N ILE A 68 -21.31 -1.08 -8.35
CA ILE A 68 -21.75 0.30 -8.07
C ILE A 68 -23.07 0.18 -7.32
N PRO A 69 -23.23 0.83 -6.15
CA PRO A 69 -24.50 0.83 -5.44
C PRO A 69 -25.65 1.24 -6.38
N PRO A 70 -26.75 0.48 -6.49
CA PRO A 70 -27.81 0.77 -7.45
C PRO A 70 -28.39 2.18 -7.33
N GLN A 71 -28.45 2.73 -6.11
CA GLN A 71 -28.89 4.10 -5.83
C GLN A 71 -27.93 5.19 -6.35
N TRP A 72 -26.72 4.81 -6.78
CA TRP A 72 -25.80 5.72 -7.45
C TRP A 72 -26.04 5.79 -8.96
N LEU A 73 -26.76 4.83 -9.54
CA LEU A 73 -26.98 4.78 -10.98
C LEU A 73 -28.22 5.62 -11.36
N PRO A 74 -28.08 6.57 -12.30
CA PRO A 74 -29.22 7.26 -12.91
C PRO A 74 -30.24 6.28 -13.47
N LYS A 75 -31.53 6.58 -13.29
CA LYS A 75 -32.62 5.76 -13.83
C LYS A 75 -32.55 5.72 -15.36
N GLY A 76 -32.65 4.53 -15.94
CA GLY A 76 -32.65 4.32 -17.40
C GLY A 76 -31.28 4.37 -18.06
N GLN A 77 -30.19 4.49 -17.29
CA GLN A 77 -28.85 4.43 -17.84
C GLN A 77 -28.46 3.01 -18.26
N THR A 78 -27.89 2.88 -19.46
CA THR A 78 -27.29 1.63 -19.95
C THR A 78 -26.16 1.20 -19.00
N PRO A 79 -26.13 -0.07 -18.55
CA PRO A 79 -25.02 -0.57 -17.75
C PRO A 79 -23.68 -0.42 -18.48
N PRO A 80 -22.60 -0.03 -17.78
CA PRO A 80 -21.27 0.05 -18.39
C PRO A 80 -20.82 -1.33 -18.90
N ALA A 81 -20.10 -1.36 -20.01
CA ALA A 81 -19.55 -2.58 -20.61
C ALA A 81 -18.10 -2.85 -20.18
N THR A 82 -17.39 -1.79 -19.78
CA THR A 82 -15.98 -1.86 -19.33
C THR A 82 -15.82 -1.28 -17.93
N ILE A 83 -14.78 -1.70 -17.21
CA ILE A 83 -14.47 -1.16 -15.88
C ILE A 83 -14.19 0.35 -15.94
N LEU A 84 -13.65 0.82 -17.07
CA LEU A 84 -13.31 2.23 -17.28
C LEU A 84 -14.56 3.09 -17.39
N GLU A 85 -15.55 2.64 -18.17
CA GLU A 85 -16.88 3.26 -18.22
C GLU A 85 -17.57 3.22 -16.84
N ALA A 86 -17.42 2.12 -16.10
CA ALA A 86 -18.01 1.97 -14.78
C ALA A 86 -17.44 2.96 -13.76
N VAL A 87 -16.11 3.11 -13.70
CA VAL A 87 -15.48 4.07 -12.78
C VAL A 87 -15.73 5.51 -13.21
N GLU A 88 -15.78 5.80 -14.52
CA GLU A 88 -16.14 7.12 -15.04
C GLU A 88 -17.56 7.50 -14.64
N LEU A 89 -18.50 6.56 -14.77
CA LEU A 89 -19.87 6.72 -14.31
C LEU A 89 -19.90 6.99 -12.81
N ALA A 90 -19.35 6.11 -11.98
CA ALA A 90 -19.38 6.27 -10.53
C ALA A 90 -18.73 7.59 -10.08
N SER A 91 -17.57 7.93 -10.65
CA SER A 91 -16.86 9.18 -10.37
C SER A 91 -17.67 10.41 -10.78
N SER A 92 -18.34 10.37 -11.93
CA SER A 92 -19.18 11.49 -12.40
C SER A 92 -20.36 11.75 -11.45
N VAL A 93 -21.00 10.69 -10.95
CA VAL A 93 -22.16 10.84 -10.07
C VAL A 93 -21.72 11.38 -8.70
N ILE A 94 -20.61 10.90 -8.14
CA ILE A 94 -20.13 11.36 -6.82
C ILE A 94 -19.81 12.86 -6.79
N ARG A 95 -19.43 13.48 -7.92
CA ARG A 95 -19.14 14.94 -7.97
C ARG A 95 -20.29 15.81 -7.48
N SER A 96 -21.53 15.35 -7.69
CA SER A 96 -22.75 16.04 -7.24
C SER A 96 -23.31 15.50 -5.92
N HIS A 97 -22.62 14.53 -5.32
CA HIS A 97 -23.06 13.79 -4.13
C HIS A 97 -21.94 13.72 -3.08
N PRO A 98 -21.62 14.85 -2.42
CA PRO A 98 -20.51 14.91 -1.49
C PRO A 98 -20.65 13.94 -0.31
N GLU A 99 -21.86 13.50 0.06
CA GLU A 99 -22.11 12.48 1.08
C GLU A 99 -21.53 11.08 0.74
N ARG A 100 -21.12 10.87 -0.52
CA ARG A 100 -20.46 9.65 -1.01
C ARG A 100 -18.94 9.73 -0.95
N ASN A 101 -18.40 10.72 -0.22
CA ASN A 101 -17.00 10.79 0.15
C ASN A 101 -16.79 10.26 1.57
N ILE A 102 -15.56 9.87 1.91
CA ILE A 102 -15.17 9.67 3.31
C ILE A 102 -15.52 10.95 4.09
N PRO A 103 -16.24 10.88 5.23
CA PRO A 103 -16.57 12.06 6.03
C PRO A 103 -15.34 12.93 6.33
N LEU A 104 -15.54 14.25 6.40
CA LEU A 104 -14.46 15.25 6.57
C LEU A 104 -13.43 15.30 5.42
N SER A 105 -13.74 14.70 4.27
CA SER A 105 -12.85 14.67 3.11
C SER A 105 -13.54 14.92 1.76
N LYS A 106 -12.71 15.13 0.74
CA LYS A 106 -13.10 15.11 -0.68
C LYS A 106 -12.71 13.79 -1.37
N ILE A 107 -12.45 12.74 -0.59
CA ILE A 107 -12.01 11.44 -1.05
C ILE A 107 -13.25 10.58 -1.32
N PRO A 108 -13.55 10.20 -2.57
CA PRO A 108 -14.75 9.45 -2.88
C PRO A 108 -14.70 8.02 -2.33
N LEU A 109 -15.84 7.44 -1.99
CA LEU A 109 -15.97 6.04 -1.54
C LEU A 109 -15.94 5.09 -2.75
N LEU A 110 -14.86 5.18 -3.51
CA LEU A 110 -14.52 4.29 -4.63
C LEU A 110 -13.35 3.42 -4.17
N VAL A 111 -13.55 2.11 -4.08
CA VAL A 111 -12.51 1.16 -3.71
C VAL A 111 -11.88 0.57 -4.97
N HIS A 112 -10.55 0.58 -5.03
CA HIS A 112 -9.76 0.06 -6.13
C HIS A 112 -8.82 -1.03 -5.61
N GLN A 113 -8.91 -2.22 -6.19
CA GLN A 113 -7.93 -3.30 -6.01
C GLN A 113 -7.50 -3.82 -7.39
N LYS A 114 -6.30 -4.38 -7.48
CA LYS A 114 -5.76 -4.97 -8.72
C LYS A 114 -5.58 -6.47 -8.57
N TRP A 115 -5.99 -7.23 -9.58
CA TRP A 115 -5.56 -8.61 -9.78
C TRP A 115 -5.18 -8.86 -11.24
N ASN A 116 -4.68 -10.05 -11.56
CA ASN A 116 -4.36 -10.38 -12.96
C ASN A 116 -5.62 -10.64 -13.78
N THR A 117 -6.69 -11.13 -13.14
CA THR A 117 -7.97 -11.44 -13.77
C THR A 117 -9.11 -11.37 -12.77
N ALA A 118 -10.33 -11.07 -13.23
CA ALA A 118 -11.55 -11.23 -12.42
C ALA A 118 -11.96 -12.70 -12.21
N ARG A 119 -11.27 -13.68 -12.79
CA ARG A 119 -11.51 -15.11 -12.55
C ARG A 119 -10.71 -15.59 -11.33
N LEU A 120 -11.38 -15.67 -10.18
CA LEU A 120 -10.73 -15.96 -8.89
C LEU A 120 -10.39 -17.44 -8.63
N ASN A 121 -10.77 -18.37 -9.51
CA ASN A 121 -10.41 -19.79 -9.34
C ASN A 121 -8.88 -19.96 -9.41
N GLY A 122 -8.32 -20.77 -8.52
CA GLY A 122 -6.87 -20.89 -8.37
C GLY A 122 -6.21 -19.72 -7.64
N THR A 123 -6.98 -18.80 -7.05
CA THR A 123 -6.46 -17.77 -6.13
C THR A 123 -6.39 -18.32 -4.71
N LYS A 124 -5.45 -17.83 -3.89
CA LYS A 124 -5.34 -18.22 -2.47
C LYS A 124 -6.62 -17.86 -1.73
N GLU A 125 -7.09 -18.77 -0.88
CA GLU A 125 -8.31 -18.60 -0.09
C GLU A 125 -8.29 -17.32 0.77
N ASP A 126 -7.14 -16.99 1.38
CA ASP A 126 -7.00 -15.77 2.17
C ASP A 126 -7.25 -14.51 1.33
N ILE A 127 -6.72 -14.43 0.10
CA ILE A 127 -6.94 -13.29 -0.81
C ILE A 127 -8.44 -13.14 -1.09
N VAL A 128 -9.09 -14.26 -1.44
CA VAL A 128 -10.53 -14.25 -1.75
C VAL A 128 -11.36 -13.85 -0.52
N SER A 129 -10.94 -14.25 0.68
CA SER A 129 -11.60 -13.83 1.93
C SER A 129 -11.54 -12.32 2.15
N TYR A 130 -10.46 -11.65 1.73
CA TYR A 130 -10.35 -10.19 1.82
C TYR A 130 -11.20 -9.50 0.75
N VAL A 131 -11.23 -10.02 -0.48
CA VAL A 131 -12.14 -9.52 -1.53
C VAL A 131 -13.60 -9.64 -1.07
N GLU A 132 -14.00 -10.79 -0.51
CA GLU A 132 -15.34 -11.01 0.06
C GLU A 132 -15.64 -9.98 1.16
N GLN A 133 -14.67 -9.71 2.04
CA GLN A 133 -14.80 -8.72 3.10
C GLN A 133 -15.04 -7.31 2.55
N TRP A 134 -14.21 -6.85 1.61
CA TRP A 134 -14.36 -5.54 0.98
C TRP A 134 -15.70 -5.39 0.24
N LEU A 135 -16.14 -6.44 -0.47
CA LEU A 135 -17.46 -6.47 -1.11
C LEU A 135 -18.59 -6.38 -0.09
N SER A 136 -18.53 -7.16 1.00
CA SER A 136 -19.53 -7.13 2.06
C SER A 136 -19.71 -5.72 2.64
N HIS A 137 -18.60 -5.04 2.96
CA HIS A 137 -18.62 -3.65 3.42
C HIS A 137 -19.13 -2.66 2.38
N SER A 138 -18.88 -2.90 1.09
CA SER A 138 -19.34 -2.02 0.01
C SER A 138 -20.84 -2.15 -0.27
N MET A 139 -21.37 -3.38 -0.19
CA MET A 139 -22.69 -3.75 -0.68
C MET A 139 -23.78 -3.76 0.40
N ALA A 140 -23.44 -4.25 1.59
CA ALA A 140 -24.35 -4.38 2.71
C ALA A 140 -23.74 -3.72 3.96
N PRO A 141 -23.40 -2.43 3.89
CA PRO A 141 -22.90 -1.73 5.06
C PRO A 141 -23.91 -1.80 6.20
N ALA A 142 -23.43 -1.87 7.43
CA ALA A 142 -24.28 -1.63 8.60
C ALA A 142 -24.99 -0.27 8.44
N PRO A 143 -26.21 -0.06 8.98
CA PRO A 143 -26.99 1.17 8.75
C PRO A 143 -26.25 2.48 9.06
N ALA A 144 -25.21 2.44 9.89
CA ALA A 144 -24.37 3.58 10.25
C ALA A 144 -23.28 3.92 9.21
N TYR A 145 -23.08 3.12 8.17
CA TYR A 145 -21.99 3.27 7.21
C TYR A 145 -22.50 3.59 5.81
N SER A 146 -21.72 4.39 5.08
CA SER A 146 -22.03 4.78 3.71
C SER A 146 -21.74 3.63 2.73
N PRO A 147 -22.62 3.36 1.75
CA PRO A 147 -22.30 2.45 0.64
C PRO A 147 -21.06 2.89 -0.12
N MET A 148 -20.34 1.93 -0.71
CA MET A 148 -19.13 2.18 -1.50
C MET A 148 -19.25 1.48 -2.85
N ALA A 149 -18.66 2.06 -3.90
CA ALA A 149 -18.42 1.30 -5.12
C ALA A 149 -17.10 0.56 -5.03
N TYR A 150 -17.02 -0.62 -5.62
CA TYR A 150 -15.86 -1.50 -5.58
C TYR A 150 -15.43 -1.86 -7.01
N PHE A 151 -14.14 -1.77 -7.28
CA PHE A 151 -13.55 -2.03 -8.60
C PHE A 151 -12.33 -2.95 -8.43
N LEU A 152 -12.42 -4.16 -9.01
CA LEU A 152 -11.28 -5.04 -9.18
C LEU A 152 -10.79 -4.94 -10.62
N TRP A 153 -9.64 -4.31 -10.79
CA TRP A 153 -9.01 -4.09 -12.08
C TRP A 153 -8.17 -5.29 -12.49
N ASP A 154 -8.36 -5.76 -13.71
CA ASP A 154 -7.45 -6.72 -14.35
C ASP A 154 -6.43 -6.03 -15.26
N ASP A 155 -5.53 -6.80 -15.87
CA ASP A 155 -4.46 -6.26 -16.70
C ASP A 155 -5.01 -5.53 -17.97
N GLU A 156 -6.15 -5.95 -18.53
CA GLU A 156 -6.83 -5.23 -19.63
C GLU A 156 -7.33 -3.86 -19.14
N GLY A 157 -7.95 -3.83 -17.95
CA GLY A 157 -8.48 -2.59 -17.35
C GLY A 157 -7.38 -1.59 -17.01
N VAL A 158 -6.28 -2.06 -16.41
CA VAL A 158 -5.10 -1.23 -16.12
C VAL A 158 -4.55 -0.65 -17.42
N SER A 159 -4.38 -1.47 -18.45
CA SER A 159 -3.88 -1.03 -19.75
C SER A 159 -4.81 0.01 -20.39
N ALA A 160 -6.12 -0.21 -20.35
CA ALA A 160 -7.12 0.74 -20.87
C ALA A 160 -7.08 2.08 -20.14
N LEU A 161 -6.94 2.06 -18.81
CA LEU A 161 -6.80 3.25 -17.97
C LEU A 161 -5.58 4.08 -18.38
N VAL A 162 -4.40 3.45 -18.43
CA VAL A 162 -3.14 4.13 -18.75
C VAL A 162 -3.18 4.70 -20.17
N ASN A 163 -3.65 3.93 -21.14
CA ASN A 163 -3.75 4.38 -22.54
C ASN A 163 -4.70 5.58 -22.71
N LYS A 164 -5.80 5.64 -21.94
CA LYS A 164 -6.77 6.75 -22.04
C LYS A 164 -6.28 8.01 -21.33
N TYR A 165 -5.72 7.87 -20.13
CA TYR A 165 -5.49 8.98 -19.22
C TYR A 165 -4.02 9.42 -19.08
N GLU A 166 -3.07 8.55 -19.40
CA GLU A 166 -1.62 8.80 -19.33
C GLU A 166 -0.95 8.47 -20.68
N LYS A 167 -1.60 8.88 -21.79
CA LYS A 167 -1.21 8.50 -23.16
C LYS A 167 0.27 8.68 -23.48
N ASP A 168 0.88 9.76 -23.00
CA ASP A 168 2.28 10.12 -23.29
C ASP A 168 3.26 9.26 -22.47
N PHE A 169 2.78 8.70 -21.35
CA PHE A 169 3.51 7.80 -20.47
C PHE A 169 3.21 6.31 -20.78
N ALA A 170 2.16 5.99 -21.53
CA ALA A 170 1.70 4.62 -21.74
C ALA A 170 2.75 3.69 -22.35
N LYS A 171 3.58 4.20 -23.26
CA LYS A 171 4.71 3.43 -23.83
C LYS A 171 5.76 3.10 -22.76
N ASP A 172 6.11 4.08 -21.94
CA ASP A 172 7.09 3.90 -20.87
C ASP A 172 6.54 2.94 -19.81
N PHE A 173 5.27 3.09 -19.41
CA PHE A 173 4.57 2.15 -18.53
C PHE A 173 4.72 0.69 -18.99
N ALA A 174 4.48 0.42 -20.28
CA ALA A 174 4.52 -0.92 -20.83
C ALA A 174 5.93 -1.49 -21.03
N GLN A 175 6.93 -0.65 -21.32
CA GLN A 175 8.26 -1.09 -21.80
C GLN A 175 9.40 -0.87 -20.80
N VAL A 176 9.26 0.07 -19.87
CA VAL A 176 10.34 0.51 -18.96
C VAL A 176 10.18 -0.06 -17.55
N PHE A 177 8.95 -0.41 -17.16
CA PHE A 177 8.61 -0.83 -15.81
C PHE A 177 8.25 -2.31 -15.77
N SER A 178 8.75 -3.00 -14.74
CA SER A 178 8.41 -4.39 -14.44
C SER A 178 6.94 -4.53 -14.03
N PRO A 179 6.37 -5.76 -14.05
CA PRO A 179 4.99 -5.98 -13.61
C PRO A 179 4.70 -5.50 -12.18
N VAL A 180 5.66 -5.62 -11.26
CA VAL A 180 5.50 -5.11 -9.87
C VAL A 180 5.43 -3.58 -9.88
N GLU A 181 6.35 -2.93 -10.58
CA GLU A 181 6.34 -1.46 -10.74
C GLU A 181 5.06 -0.99 -11.43
N GLN A 182 4.52 -1.72 -12.40
CA GLN A 182 3.25 -1.38 -13.05
C GLN A 182 2.07 -1.37 -12.08
N VAL A 183 2.04 -2.27 -11.08
CA VAL A 183 1.02 -2.24 -10.01
C VAL A 183 1.24 -1.08 -9.04
N ASP A 184 2.50 -0.78 -8.71
CA ASP A 184 2.89 0.40 -7.92
C ASP A 184 2.51 1.72 -8.61
N ILE A 185 2.58 1.77 -9.94
CA ILE A 185 2.19 2.94 -10.73
C ILE A 185 0.67 3.01 -10.89
N PHE A 186 0.01 1.89 -11.17
CA PHE A 186 -1.43 1.81 -11.37
C PHE A 186 -2.22 2.43 -10.21
N ARG A 187 -1.85 2.10 -8.96
CA ARG A 187 -2.54 2.63 -7.77
C ARG A 187 -2.46 4.16 -7.66
N ILE A 188 -1.39 4.76 -8.14
CA ILE A 188 -1.23 6.22 -8.21
C ILE A 188 -2.10 6.79 -9.32
N ILE A 189 -2.07 6.20 -10.52
CA ILE A 189 -2.86 6.66 -11.67
C ILE A 189 -4.37 6.58 -11.39
N VAL A 190 -4.87 5.46 -10.87
CA VAL A 190 -6.31 5.29 -10.60
C VAL A 190 -6.80 6.31 -9.57
N CYS A 191 -6.04 6.51 -8.49
CA CYS A 191 -6.35 7.51 -7.47
C CYS A 191 -6.20 8.95 -8.00
N LYS A 192 -5.21 9.22 -8.86
CA LYS A 192 -5.02 10.53 -9.49
C LYS A 192 -6.23 10.91 -10.34
N TRP A 193 -6.79 10.00 -11.11
CA TRP A 193 -7.87 10.33 -12.04
C TRP A 193 -9.26 10.27 -11.42
N PHE A 194 -9.52 9.27 -10.59
CA PHE A 194 -10.86 9.03 -10.04
C PHE A 194 -10.96 9.30 -8.54
N GLY A 195 -9.83 9.53 -7.87
CA GLY A 195 -9.77 9.55 -6.41
C GLY A 195 -9.97 8.14 -5.85
N GLY A 196 -10.43 8.08 -4.62
CA GLY A 196 -10.85 6.82 -4.02
C GLY A 196 -9.83 6.29 -3.02
N ILE A 197 -10.00 5.02 -2.74
CA ILE A 197 -9.24 4.22 -1.79
C ILE A 197 -8.61 3.10 -2.61
N TYR A 198 -7.30 2.99 -2.56
CA TYR A 198 -6.61 1.82 -3.07
C TYR A 198 -6.08 0.98 -1.90
N GLY A 199 -6.20 -0.33 -2.03
CA GLY A 199 -5.54 -1.30 -1.16
C GLY A 199 -5.17 -2.54 -1.96
N ASP A 200 -3.96 -3.06 -1.76
CA ASP A 200 -3.56 -4.33 -2.38
C ASP A 200 -4.57 -5.44 -2.03
N ILE A 201 -4.70 -6.43 -2.92
CA ILE A 201 -5.77 -7.43 -2.82
C ILE A 201 -5.67 -8.30 -1.55
N ASP A 202 -4.46 -8.41 -0.99
CA ASP A 202 -4.18 -9.09 0.28
C ASP A 202 -4.27 -8.16 1.50
N THR A 203 -5.02 -7.07 1.38
CA THR A 203 -5.31 -6.14 2.47
C THR A 203 -6.61 -6.50 3.18
N LYS A 204 -6.50 -6.74 4.48
CA LYS A 204 -7.67 -6.88 5.36
C LYS A 204 -8.24 -5.50 5.71
N LEU A 205 -9.55 -5.34 5.55
CA LEU A 205 -10.27 -4.17 6.02
C LEU A 205 -10.59 -4.32 7.51
N LEU A 206 -10.02 -3.48 8.37
CA LEU A 206 -10.27 -3.52 9.82
C LEU A 206 -11.39 -2.55 10.22
N ARG A 207 -11.51 -1.42 9.51
CA ARG A 207 -12.58 -0.42 9.73
C ARG A 207 -13.16 0.05 8.42
N HIS A 208 -14.47 0.29 8.42
CA HIS A 208 -15.16 0.82 7.25
C HIS A 208 -14.58 2.20 6.85
N PRO A 209 -14.28 2.47 5.56
CA PRO A 209 -13.70 3.73 5.13
C PRO A 209 -14.48 4.99 5.51
N SER A 210 -15.81 4.90 5.63
CA SER A 210 -16.65 6.01 6.12
C SER A 210 -16.38 6.39 7.59
N THR A 211 -15.55 5.67 8.33
CA THR A 211 -15.18 5.99 9.72
C THR A 211 -13.69 6.27 9.90
N TRP A 212 -12.91 6.37 8.81
CA TRP A 212 -11.46 6.50 8.88
C TRP A 212 -10.97 7.83 9.46
N ILE A 213 -11.76 8.90 9.33
CA ILE A 213 -11.40 10.23 9.81
C ILE A 213 -12.34 10.63 10.94
N GLN A 214 -11.76 10.91 12.10
CA GLN A 214 -12.42 11.49 13.26
C GLN A 214 -12.04 12.97 13.41
N PRO A 215 -12.84 13.79 14.11
CA PRO A 215 -12.47 15.18 14.38
C PRO A 215 -11.11 15.34 15.07
N SER A 216 -10.70 14.38 15.90
CA SER A 216 -9.38 14.36 16.54
C SER A 216 -8.23 14.13 15.56
N ASP A 217 -8.46 13.46 14.43
CA ASP A 217 -7.43 13.18 13.42
C ASP A 217 -7.02 14.43 12.64
N ILE A 218 -7.94 15.39 12.52
CA ILE A 218 -7.75 16.66 11.80
C ILE A 218 -7.47 17.84 12.73
N ALA A 219 -7.38 17.58 14.03
CA ALA A 219 -7.12 18.59 15.04
C ALA A 219 -5.67 19.10 14.99
N GLU A 220 -5.47 20.26 15.60
CA GLU A 220 -4.17 20.90 15.66
C GLU A 220 -3.11 20.00 16.33
N TRP A 221 -1.90 20.04 15.77
CA TRP A 221 -0.70 19.42 16.32
C TRP A 221 0.51 20.32 16.03
N THR A 222 1.56 20.15 16.80
CA THR A 222 2.72 21.05 16.76
C THR A 222 3.99 20.23 16.57
N ASP A 223 4.83 20.66 15.63
CA ASP A 223 6.20 20.17 15.51
C ASP A 223 6.98 20.60 16.75
N ASP A 224 7.44 19.62 17.52
CA ASP A 224 8.16 19.78 18.78
C ASP A 224 9.50 20.48 18.64
N VAL A 225 10.12 20.41 17.46
CA VAL A 225 11.43 21.02 17.17
C VAL A 225 11.27 22.44 16.66
N THR A 226 10.33 22.68 15.72
CA THR A 226 10.19 24.00 15.08
C THR A 226 9.15 24.90 15.76
N GLY A 227 8.31 24.35 16.64
CA GLY A 227 7.19 25.05 17.27
C GLY A 227 6.03 25.38 16.31
N LYS A 228 6.11 24.95 15.05
CA LYS A 228 5.09 25.24 14.04
C LYS A 228 3.90 24.29 14.17
N SER A 229 2.70 24.87 14.20
CA SER A 229 1.45 24.11 14.27
C SER A 229 0.84 23.83 12.89
N TYR A 230 0.19 22.68 12.77
CA TYR A 230 -0.52 22.19 11.59
C TYR A 230 -1.88 21.63 12.02
N GLY A 231 -2.72 21.26 11.05
CA GLY A 231 -4.09 20.80 11.31
C GLY A 231 -5.07 21.95 11.49
N LEU A 232 -6.22 21.67 12.12
CA LEU A 232 -7.28 22.66 12.33
C LEU A 232 -7.38 23.09 13.78
N SER A 233 -7.37 24.41 13.98
CA SER A 233 -7.62 25.01 15.29
C SER A 233 -9.00 24.65 15.84
N GLN A 234 -9.16 24.68 17.16
CA GLN A 234 -10.42 24.36 17.82
C GLN A 234 -11.60 25.19 17.30
N VAL A 235 -11.35 26.46 16.96
CA VAL A 235 -12.37 27.36 16.37
C VAL A 235 -12.85 26.83 15.01
N ARG A 236 -11.94 26.34 14.17
CA ARG A 236 -12.28 25.75 12.87
C ARG A 236 -12.98 24.40 13.03
N LEU A 237 -12.55 23.54 13.96
CA LEU A 237 -13.22 22.28 14.27
C LEU A 237 -14.67 22.50 14.73
N ASN A 238 -14.90 23.45 15.64
CA ASN A 238 -16.23 23.79 16.12
C ASN A 238 -17.13 24.33 14.99
N ARG A 239 -16.55 25.02 14.00
CA ARG A 239 -17.29 25.49 12.81
C ARG A 239 -17.64 24.34 11.88
N LEU A 240 -16.72 23.39 11.66
CA LEU A 240 -16.95 22.18 10.86
C LEU A 240 -18.12 21.34 11.37
N GLN A 241 -18.29 21.26 12.69
CA GLN A 241 -19.40 20.53 13.30
C GLN A 241 -20.77 21.22 13.08
N ARG A 242 -20.78 22.52 12.75
CA ARG A 242 -21.99 23.33 12.64
C ARG A 242 -22.43 23.60 11.21
N VAL A 243 -21.52 23.56 10.22
CA VAL A 243 -21.79 23.87 8.81
C VAL A 243 -21.39 22.67 7.94
N SER A 244 -22.35 21.96 7.35
CA SER A 244 -22.10 20.65 6.72
C SER A 244 -21.41 20.70 5.36
N GLU A 245 -21.31 21.85 4.69
CA GLU A 245 -20.82 21.94 3.31
C GLU A 245 -19.45 22.60 3.14
N GLU A 246 -18.99 23.48 4.04
CA GLU A 246 -17.95 24.46 3.68
C GLU A 246 -16.48 24.04 3.91
N ALA A 247 -16.17 22.96 4.65
CA ALA A 247 -14.80 22.48 4.69
C ALA A 247 -14.68 20.96 4.84
N ARG A 248 -14.20 20.33 3.77
CA ARG A 248 -13.70 18.96 3.75
C ARG A 248 -12.18 19.03 3.66
N PRO A 249 -11.49 19.15 4.81
CA PRO A 249 -10.07 19.51 4.83
C PRO A 249 -9.18 18.43 4.22
N VAL A 250 -9.58 17.16 4.31
CA VAL A 250 -8.74 16.05 3.86
C VAL A 250 -8.96 15.77 2.38
N ARG A 251 -7.85 15.70 1.64
CA ARG A 251 -7.81 15.37 0.21
C ARG A 251 -6.82 14.25 -0.12
N ALA A 252 -5.96 13.84 0.80
CA ALA A 252 -5.18 12.62 0.70
C ALA A 252 -4.98 11.98 2.08
N ILE A 253 -4.87 10.65 2.10
CA ILE A 253 -4.56 9.84 3.27
C ILE A 253 -3.42 8.89 2.90
N TRP A 254 -2.37 8.92 3.72
CA TRP A 254 -1.27 7.96 3.68
C TRP A 254 -1.10 7.32 5.05
N GLY A 255 -0.66 6.07 5.10
CA GLY A 255 -0.25 5.41 6.34
C GLY A 255 1.26 5.30 6.44
N ILE A 256 1.80 5.31 7.65
CA ILE A 256 3.20 4.99 7.90
C ILE A 256 3.38 3.45 7.89
N GLU A 257 4.48 2.96 7.31
CA GLU A 257 4.92 1.56 7.38
C GLU A 257 6.26 1.36 8.10
N CYS A 258 7.04 2.43 8.23
CA CYS A 258 8.25 2.46 9.04
C CYS A 258 8.24 3.73 9.87
N ASP A 259 8.40 3.59 11.18
CA ASP A 259 8.50 4.70 12.12
C ASP A 259 9.63 4.38 13.10
N THR A 260 10.80 4.96 12.85
CA THR A 260 12.00 4.77 13.68
C THR A 260 12.62 6.11 13.98
N ASP A 261 13.48 6.15 15.01
CA ASP A 261 14.22 7.35 15.37
C ASP A 261 15.06 7.85 14.16
N PRO A 262 14.76 9.04 13.61
CA PRO A 262 15.46 9.61 12.47
C PRO A 262 16.94 9.90 12.71
N GLU A 263 17.35 10.03 13.97
CA GLU A 263 18.74 10.27 14.36
C GLU A 263 19.57 8.98 14.40
N THR A 264 18.94 7.84 14.12
CA THR A 264 19.58 6.51 14.16
C THR A 264 19.57 5.81 12.82
N ASP A 265 20.35 4.74 12.73
CA ASP A 265 20.46 3.89 11.56
C ASP A 265 19.40 2.76 11.51
N THR A 266 18.44 2.78 12.45
CA THR A 266 17.47 1.69 12.71
C THR A 266 16.63 1.34 11.48
N HIS A 267 16.11 2.33 10.74
CA HIS A 267 15.29 2.09 9.55
C HIS A 267 15.99 1.25 8.50
N TRP A 268 17.25 1.59 8.19
CA TRP A 268 17.98 0.85 7.16
C TRP A 268 18.39 -0.52 7.66
N ARG A 269 18.64 -0.69 8.98
CA ARG A 269 18.87 -2.02 9.57
C ARG A 269 17.63 -2.90 9.40
N TYR A 270 16.45 -2.27 9.40
CA TYR A 270 15.17 -2.94 9.20
C TYR A 270 14.80 -3.12 7.73
N GLY A 271 15.59 -2.57 6.80
CA GLY A 271 15.40 -2.69 5.36
C GLY A 271 14.61 -1.54 4.73
N TYR A 272 14.21 -0.52 5.49
CA TYR A 272 13.52 0.66 4.97
C TYR A 272 14.51 1.68 4.40
N THR A 273 14.01 2.59 3.57
CA THR A 273 14.84 3.65 2.95
C THR A 273 14.80 4.93 3.77
N TYR A 274 13.65 5.23 4.38
CA TYR A 274 13.45 6.41 5.24
C TYR A 274 13.10 5.99 6.67
N ALA A 275 13.47 6.84 7.64
CA ALA A 275 13.13 6.65 9.05
C ALA A 275 11.62 6.72 9.31
N ILE A 276 10.95 7.62 8.60
CA ILE A 276 9.50 7.64 8.44
C ILE A 276 9.20 7.34 6.98
N GLN A 277 8.63 6.17 6.71
CA GLN A 277 8.29 5.71 5.36
C GLN A 277 6.79 5.44 5.26
N LEU A 278 6.17 5.88 4.16
CA LEU A 278 4.76 5.67 3.87
C LEU A 278 4.51 4.32 3.21
N THR A 279 3.34 3.74 3.48
CA THR A 279 2.80 2.62 2.71
C THR A 279 2.59 3.04 1.26
N ASN A 280 2.97 2.19 0.29
CA ASN A 280 2.44 2.32 -1.07
C ASN A 280 1.29 1.35 -1.34
N TRP A 281 1.17 0.25 -0.58
CA TRP A 281 0.16 -0.80 -0.76
C TRP A 281 -1.25 -0.37 -0.37
N ALA A 282 -1.39 0.77 0.32
CA ALA A 282 -2.68 1.44 0.53
C ALA A 282 -2.53 2.96 0.56
N LEU A 283 -3.54 3.64 0.01
CA LEU A 283 -3.69 5.09 0.05
C LEU A 283 -5.14 5.48 -0.20
N ALA A 284 -5.48 6.72 0.09
CA ALA A 284 -6.73 7.29 -0.40
C ALA A 284 -6.51 8.74 -0.85
N SER A 285 -7.19 9.19 -1.91
CA SER A 285 -7.07 10.58 -2.35
C SER A 285 -8.33 11.11 -3.03
N ALA A 286 -8.46 12.43 -3.03
CA ALA A 286 -9.37 13.14 -3.91
C ALA A 286 -8.80 13.08 -5.34
N PRO A 287 -9.66 13.03 -6.37
CA PRO A 287 -9.19 13.09 -7.75
C PRO A 287 -8.34 14.35 -7.96
N LYS A 288 -7.26 14.19 -8.72
CA LYS A 288 -6.28 15.21 -9.10
C LYS A 288 -5.55 15.84 -7.90
N HIS A 289 -5.29 15.07 -6.85
CA HIS A 289 -4.42 15.54 -5.78
C HIS A 289 -2.99 15.82 -6.31
N PRO A 290 -2.40 17.00 -6.05
CA PRO A 290 -1.12 17.39 -6.67
C PRO A 290 0.04 16.44 -6.39
N ILE A 291 0.11 15.83 -5.19
CA ILE A 291 1.16 14.86 -4.84
C ILE A 291 1.20 13.68 -5.81
N LEU A 292 0.05 13.21 -6.30
CA LEU A 292 -0.01 12.09 -7.24
C LEU A 292 0.50 12.50 -8.63
N GLN A 293 0.23 13.74 -9.06
CA GLN A 293 0.84 14.29 -10.28
C GLN A 293 2.35 14.46 -10.10
N PHE A 294 2.78 15.01 -8.96
CA PHE A 294 4.20 15.21 -8.66
C PHE A 294 4.97 13.88 -8.68
N PHE A 295 4.40 12.80 -8.14
CA PHE A 295 4.96 11.45 -8.26
C PHE A 295 5.10 11.02 -9.74
N MET A 296 4.06 11.21 -10.55
CA MET A 296 4.09 10.84 -11.98
C MET A 296 5.13 11.65 -12.77
N ASP A 297 5.31 12.94 -12.45
CA ASP A 297 6.31 13.79 -13.08
C ASP A 297 7.73 13.31 -12.76
N GLN A 298 8.00 12.95 -11.51
CA GLN A 298 9.27 12.34 -11.10
C GLN A 298 9.49 10.98 -11.77
N LEU A 299 8.44 10.17 -11.89
CA LEU A 299 8.51 8.87 -12.52
C LEU A 299 8.82 8.97 -14.02
N ALA A 300 8.24 9.93 -14.73
CA ALA A 300 8.54 10.20 -16.13
C ALA A 300 10.03 10.57 -16.33
N GLN A 301 10.61 11.34 -15.41
CA GLN A 301 12.05 11.64 -15.41
C GLN A 301 12.88 10.37 -15.17
N LYS A 302 12.49 9.51 -14.22
CA LYS A 302 13.15 8.22 -13.98
C LYS A 302 13.04 7.29 -15.19
N ALA A 303 11.95 7.33 -15.95
CA ALA A 303 11.80 6.58 -17.19
C ALA A 303 12.71 7.10 -18.31
N ALA A 304 12.78 8.42 -18.49
CA ALA A 304 13.69 9.05 -19.44
C ALA A 304 15.16 8.70 -19.14
N ALA A 305 15.59 8.87 -17.89
CA ALA A 305 16.96 8.52 -17.47
C ALA A 305 17.28 7.04 -17.69
N ALA A 306 16.32 6.14 -17.48
CA ALA A 306 16.51 4.71 -17.74
C ALA A 306 16.67 4.41 -19.24
N LYS A 307 15.91 5.08 -20.10
CA LYS A 307 16.06 4.95 -21.56
C LYS A 307 17.42 5.48 -22.02
N ASP A 308 17.86 6.63 -21.51
CA ASP A 308 19.17 7.20 -21.83
C ASP A 308 20.31 6.29 -21.36
N ALA A 309 20.20 5.73 -20.15
CA ALA A 309 21.16 4.76 -19.65
C ALA A 309 21.19 3.48 -20.49
N ALA A 310 20.04 3.03 -21.00
CA ALA A 310 19.94 1.84 -21.83
C ALA A 310 20.71 1.99 -23.15
N LEU A 311 20.77 3.19 -23.74
CA LEU A 311 21.56 3.48 -24.95
C LEU A 311 23.05 3.19 -24.78
N ASN A 312 23.56 3.22 -23.55
CA ASN A 312 24.96 2.92 -23.23
C ASN A 312 25.21 1.43 -22.94
N THR A 313 24.18 0.58 -23.01
CA THR A 313 24.32 -0.88 -22.84
C THR A 313 24.51 -1.57 -24.19
N THR A 314 25.13 -2.75 -24.19
CA THR A 314 25.41 -3.52 -25.42
C THR A 314 24.16 -3.84 -26.25
N SER A 315 22.98 -3.90 -25.61
CA SER A 315 21.71 -4.22 -26.27
C SER A 315 20.79 -3.02 -26.53
N GLY A 316 21.05 -1.86 -25.92
CA GLY A 316 20.12 -0.74 -25.95
C GLY A 316 18.84 -0.94 -25.10
N ASN A 317 18.74 -2.02 -24.31
CA ASN A 317 17.50 -2.42 -23.65
C ASN A 317 17.49 -2.12 -22.14
N VAL A 318 16.41 -1.48 -21.68
CA VAL A 318 16.17 -1.16 -20.26
C VAL A 318 16.13 -2.41 -19.38
N SER A 319 15.74 -3.58 -19.92
CA SER A 319 15.70 -4.84 -19.17
C SER A 319 17.07 -5.31 -18.65
N GLN A 320 18.18 -4.75 -19.17
CA GLN A 320 19.53 -5.02 -18.66
C GLN A 320 19.91 -4.14 -17.46
N LEU A 321 19.14 -3.09 -17.19
CA LEU A 321 19.33 -2.22 -16.04
C LEU A 321 18.57 -2.80 -14.85
N HIS A 322 19.26 -2.96 -13.72
CA HIS A 322 18.61 -3.38 -12.48
C HIS A 322 18.21 -2.16 -11.67
N TYR A 323 16.90 -2.01 -11.43
CA TYR A 323 16.34 -0.97 -10.58
C TYR A 323 15.60 -1.62 -9.42
N ASP A 324 15.79 -1.08 -8.21
CA ASP A 324 15.02 -1.50 -7.03
C ASP A 324 13.58 -0.92 -7.12
N PRO A 325 12.54 -1.75 -7.25
CA PRO A 325 11.16 -1.25 -7.33
C PRO A 325 10.79 -0.39 -6.12
N LEU A 326 11.32 -0.68 -4.92
CA LEU A 326 10.99 0.05 -3.69
C LEU A 326 11.30 1.55 -3.79
N THR A 327 12.43 1.90 -4.41
CA THR A 327 12.89 3.30 -4.56
C THR A 327 12.45 3.95 -5.87
N ARG A 328 12.08 3.14 -6.87
CA ARG A 328 11.65 3.63 -8.18
C ARG A 328 10.16 3.95 -8.22
N THR A 329 9.32 3.06 -7.69
CA THR A 329 7.84 3.19 -7.72
C THR A 329 7.17 2.83 -6.40
N GLY A 330 7.89 2.14 -5.51
CA GLY A 330 7.38 1.60 -4.26
C GLY A 330 7.28 2.60 -3.10
N PRO A 331 7.24 2.11 -1.85
CA PRO A 331 7.10 2.91 -0.64
C PRO A 331 8.06 4.09 -0.50
N ALA A 332 9.32 3.92 -0.91
CA ALA A 332 10.31 5.00 -0.82
C ALA A 332 10.03 6.09 -1.86
N ALA A 333 9.58 5.73 -3.08
CA ALA A 333 9.23 6.71 -4.10
C ALA A 333 8.01 7.56 -3.70
N VAL A 334 6.97 6.95 -3.12
CA VAL A 334 5.80 7.70 -2.63
C VAL A 334 6.13 8.57 -1.42
N THR A 335 7.03 8.09 -0.55
CA THR A 335 7.56 8.87 0.58
C THR A 335 8.30 10.09 0.08
N GLU A 336 9.24 9.93 -0.85
CA GLU A 336 10.01 11.03 -1.46
C GLU A 336 9.10 12.09 -2.09
N ALA A 337 8.11 11.67 -2.90
CA ALA A 337 7.19 12.59 -3.55
C ALA A 337 6.33 13.36 -2.54
N THR A 338 5.81 12.67 -1.52
CA THR A 338 4.93 13.25 -0.51
C THR A 338 5.69 14.18 0.43
N SER A 339 6.84 13.76 0.94
CA SER A 339 7.64 14.55 1.87
C SER A 339 8.12 15.84 1.22
N ARG A 340 8.70 15.77 0.01
CA ARG A 340 9.14 16.96 -0.73
C ARG A 340 8.01 17.93 -1.00
N TRP A 341 6.84 17.43 -1.41
CA TRP A 341 5.69 18.29 -1.65
C TRP A 341 5.27 19.05 -0.39
N LEU A 342 5.16 18.35 0.75
CA LEU A 342 4.76 18.95 2.03
C LEU A 342 5.84 19.88 2.61
N GLU A 343 7.12 19.54 2.46
CA GLU A 343 8.25 20.42 2.80
C GLU A 343 8.17 21.73 2.02
N GLN A 344 7.98 21.66 0.70
CA GLN A 344 7.96 22.84 -0.16
C GLN A 344 6.71 23.71 0.02
N HIS A 345 5.53 23.10 0.16
CA HIS A 345 4.25 23.83 0.13
C HIS A 345 3.67 24.10 1.51
N GLN A 346 3.99 23.28 2.51
CA GLN A 346 3.52 23.44 3.88
C GLN A 346 4.64 23.84 4.83
N GLY A 347 5.91 23.84 4.39
CA GLY A 347 7.07 24.06 5.26
C GLY A 347 7.12 23.03 6.39
N LEU A 348 6.69 21.79 6.11
CA LEU A 348 6.69 20.67 7.05
C LEU A 348 8.11 20.12 7.19
N ARG A 349 8.58 19.89 8.42
CA ARG A 349 9.74 19.01 8.65
C ARG A 349 9.23 17.57 8.59
N TRP A 350 9.65 16.78 7.60
CA TRP A 350 9.11 15.42 7.41
C TRP A 350 9.19 14.56 8.68
N ASN A 351 10.32 14.59 9.38
CA ASN A 351 10.52 13.83 10.61
C ASN A 351 9.55 14.21 11.75
N ALA A 352 8.89 15.37 11.70
CA ALA A 352 7.87 15.76 12.68
C ALA A 352 6.61 14.89 12.59
N VAL A 353 6.43 14.10 11.51
CA VAL A 353 5.26 13.23 11.36
C VAL A 353 5.36 11.91 12.13
N THR A 354 6.52 11.60 12.72
CA THR A 354 6.73 10.40 13.55
C THR A 354 5.67 10.30 14.65
N GLY A 355 5.20 9.08 14.92
CA GLY A 355 4.29 8.76 16.01
C GLY A 355 4.99 8.40 17.32
N LEU A 356 6.32 8.32 17.34
CA LEU A 356 7.09 7.80 18.47
C LEU A 356 6.97 8.65 19.74
N ASN A 357 6.73 9.96 19.58
CA ASN A 357 6.74 10.92 20.69
C ASN A 357 5.33 11.38 21.12
N ASP A 358 4.26 10.88 20.48
CA ASP A 358 2.89 11.36 20.70
C ASP A 358 1.82 10.24 20.67
N ASP A 359 2.22 9.02 21.04
CA ASP A 359 1.37 7.82 21.08
C ASP A 359 0.74 7.45 19.73
N GLY A 360 1.43 7.80 18.63
CA GLY A 360 0.95 7.56 17.28
C GLY A 360 -0.19 8.49 16.90
N LYS A 361 -0.08 9.80 17.18
CA LYS A 361 -1.10 10.77 16.78
C LYS A 361 -1.16 10.89 15.26
N THR A 362 -2.37 10.83 14.69
CA THR A 362 -2.64 11.17 13.28
C THR A 362 -2.32 12.65 13.03
N LYS A 363 -1.70 12.96 11.89
CA LYS A 363 -1.19 14.32 11.58
C LYS A 363 -1.74 14.83 10.25
N LEU A 364 -2.48 15.93 10.31
CA LEU A 364 -2.92 16.67 9.12
C LEU A 364 -1.91 17.78 8.80
N ALA A 365 -1.33 17.76 7.60
CA ALA A 365 -0.47 18.81 7.07
C ALA A 365 -1.04 19.33 5.74
N GLY A 366 -1.49 20.59 5.71
CA GLY A 366 -2.27 21.11 4.59
C GLY A 366 -3.59 20.35 4.44
N ASP A 367 -3.74 19.61 3.35
CA ASP A 367 -4.88 18.74 3.04
C ASP A 367 -4.52 17.23 3.04
N VAL A 368 -3.33 16.88 3.54
CA VAL A 368 -2.82 15.51 3.59
C VAL A 368 -2.83 14.98 5.02
N LEU A 369 -3.57 13.90 5.24
CA LEU A 369 -3.66 13.20 6.52
C LEU A 369 -2.66 12.03 6.54
N ILE A 370 -1.71 12.07 7.47
CA ILE A 370 -0.75 11.00 7.70
C ILE A 370 -1.19 10.20 8.92
N LEU A 371 -1.59 8.96 8.69
CA LEU A 371 -1.94 8.02 9.75
C LEU A 371 -0.66 7.46 10.39
N PRO A 372 -0.64 7.23 11.72
CA PRO A 372 0.46 6.56 12.39
C PRO A 372 0.68 5.15 11.83
N ILE A 373 1.79 4.50 12.19
CA ILE A 373 2.07 3.14 11.73
C ILE A 373 0.92 2.15 12.05
N THR A 374 0.26 2.32 13.20
CA THR A 374 -0.94 1.56 13.59
C THR A 374 -2.11 1.72 12.60
N GLY A 375 -2.18 2.85 11.89
CA GLY A 375 -3.18 3.20 10.90
C GLY A 375 -3.38 2.12 9.85
N PHE A 376 -2.33 1.87 9.08
CA PHE A 376 -2.34 0.92 7.98
C PHE A 376 -1.43 -0.29 8.23
N SER A 377 -0.44 -0.20 9.12
CA SER A 377 0.49 -1.29 9.41
C SER A 377 0.41 -1.80 10.87
N PRO A 378 -0.79 -2.11 11.43
CA PRO A 378 -0.90 -2.69 12.76
C PRO A 378 -0.49 -4.16 12.78
N VAL A 379 -0.20 -4.70 13.96
CA VAL A 379 0.26 -6.08 14.14
C VAL A 379 -0.81 -6.99 14.75
N ARG A 380 -0.77 -8.29 14.40
CA ARG A 380 -1.64 -9.30 15.04
C ARG A 380 -1.25 -9.62 16.49
N GLY A 381 0.04 -9.50 16.82
CA GLY A 381 0.61 -9.94 18.09
C GLY A 381 1.02 -8.81 19.03
N SER A 382 1.63 -9.18 20.16
CA SER A 382 2.12 -8.24 21.18
C SER A 382 3.52 -7.66 20.88
N ARG A 383 4.22 -8.18 19.86
CA ARG A 383 5.53 -7.69 19.47
C ARG A 383 5.36 -6.59 18.43
N SER A 384 5.62 -5.38 18.88
CA SER A 384 5.77 -4.20 18.05
C SER A 384 7.26 -3.96 17.78
N ARG A 385 7.63 -3.67 16.54
CA ARG A 385 9.02 -3.36 16.16
C ARG A 385 9.28 -1.86 16.14
N MET A 386 8.25 -1.06 15.85
CA MET A 386 8.32 0.36 15.51
C MET A 386 7.16 1.15 16.16
N GLY A 387 6.56 0.63 17.24
CA GLY A 387 5.45 1.29 17.95
C GLY A 387 4.05 0.96 17.39
N GLU A 388 3.95 0.10 16.38
CA GLU A 388 2.66 -0.36 15.86
C GLU A 388 1.84 -1.16 16.88
N LYS A 389 0.54 -0.80 16.99
CA LYS A 389 -0.40 -1.39 17.94
C LYS A 389 -1.21 -2.51 17.27
N SER A 390 -2.07 -3.17 18.04
CA SER A 390 -2.81 -4.34 17.58
C SER A 390 -3.89 -4.02 16.54
N TRP A 391 -4.34 -5.03 15.78
CA TRP A 391 -5.46 -4.93 14.84
C TRP A 391 -6.79 -4.49 15.45
N ASN A 392 -6.95 -4.65 16.76
CA ASN A 392 -8.16 -4.22 17.47
C ASN A 392 -8.06 -2.78 17.98
N HIS A 393 -6.91 -2.12 17.77
CA HIS A 393 -6.72 -0.75 18.22
C HIS A 393 -7.70 0.21 17.52
N PRO A 394 -8.20 1.26 18.21
CA PRO A 394 -9.08 2.26 17.59
C PRO A 394 -8.51 2.93 16.33
N ASP A 395 -7.19 3.03 16.27
CA ASP A 395 -6.46 3.56 15.13
C ASP A 395 -6.14 2.51 14.04
N ALA A 396 -6.55 1.26 14.15
CA ALA A 396 -6.29 0.28 13.10
C ALA A 396 -7.36 0.37 12.01
N ARG A 397 -6.99 0.77 10.79
CA ARG A 397 -7.92 0.96 9.65
C ARG A 397 -7.80 -0.19 8.65
N LEU A 398 -6.55 -0.54 8.29
CA LEU A 398 -6.20 -1.60 7.36
C LEU A 398 -5.13 -2.50 8.00
N ALA A 399 -4.96 -3.70 7.46
CA ALA A 399 -3.79 -4.53 7.73
C ALA A 399 -3.34 -5.27 6.47
N HIS A 400 -2.06 -5.10 6.13
CA HIS A 400 -1.42 -5.83 5.05
C HIS A 400 -0.93 -7.19 5.53
N ILE A 401 -1.21 -8.25 4.77
CA ILE A 401 -0.85 -9.63 5.14
C ILE A 401 0.50 -10.05 4.56
N ALA A 402 1.05 -9.24 3.64
CA ALA A 402 2.35 -9.44 3.01
C ALA A 402 2.50 -10.88 2.48
N MET A 403 1.48 -11.37 1.76
CA MET A 403 1.44 -12.78 1.30
C MET A 403 2.46 -13.10 0.21
N GLY A 404 3.24 -12.10 -0.20
CA GLY A 404 4.55 -12.29 -0.83
C GLY A 404 4.50 -13.12 -2.10
N SER A 405 3.48 -12.98 -2.94
CA SER A 405 3.38 -13.72 -4.22
C SER A 405 4.54 -13.44 -5.18
N TRP A 406 5.36 -12.43 -4.90
CA TRP A 406 6.52 -12.00 -5.67
C TRP A 406 7.86 -12.29 -4.98
N HIS A 407 7.85 -12.74 -3.72
CA HIS A 407 9.08 -13.04 -2.98
C HIS A 407 9.60 -14.42 -3.38
N HIS A 408 10.62 -14.44 -4.22
CA HIS A 408 11.49 -15.61 -4.37
C HIS A 408 12.69 -15.44 -3.44
N THR A 409 13.06 -16.50 -2.71
CA THR A 409 14.26 -16.48 -1.86
C THR A 409 15.48 -16.29 -2.74
N ASN A 410 16.09 -15.10 -2.68
CA ASN A 410 17.31 -14.79 -3.40
C ASN A 410 18.46 -14.62 -2.40
N VAL A 411 19.49 -15.45 -2.53
CA VAL A 411 20.64 -15.49 -1.60
C VAL A 411 21.36 -14.14 -1.49
N ILE A 412 21.41 -13.36 -2.58
CA ILE A 412 22.03 -12.03 -2.59
C ILE A 412 21.20 -11.04 -1.76
N VAL A 413 19.87 -11.09 -1.85
CA VAL A 413 18.97 -10.26 -1.01
C VAL A 413 19.04 -10.69 0.44
N GLU A 414 19.05 -12.00 0.73
CA GLU A 414 19.15 -12.51 2.10
C GLU A 414 20.50 -12.17 2.76
N TYR A 415 21.60 -12.21 2.00
CA TYR A 415 22.90 -11.74 2.49
C TYR A 415 22.89 -10.23 2.76
N GLY A 416 22.29 -9.43 1.88
CA GLY A 416 22.10 -8.00 2.11
C GLY A 416 21.29 -7.70 3.37
N LYS A 417 20.21 -8.46 3.61
CA LYS A 417 19.41 -8.38 4.86
C LYS A 417 20.25 -8.71 6.09
N PHE A 418 21.05 -9.79 6.04
CA PHE A 418 21.96 -10.16 7.13
C PHE A 418 22.99 -9.06 7.40
N CYS A 419 23.63 -8.54 6.35
CA CYS A 419 24.62 -7.46 6.45
C CYS A 419 24.05 -6.20 7.12
N ARG A 420 22.86 -5.76 6.71
CA ARG A 420 22.15 -4.61 7.31
C ARG A 420 21.78 -4.86 8.76
N THR A 421 21.21 -6.03 9.05
CA THR A 421 20.67 -6.34 10.38
C THR A 421 21.78 -6.48 11.42
N PHE A 422 22.82 -7.25 11.11
CA PHE A 422 23.86 -7.61 12.07
C PHE A 422 25.02 -6.63 12.12
N PHE A 423 25.43 -6.09 10.97
CA PHE A 423 26.59 -5.22 10.90
C PHE A 423 26.26 -3.74 10.72
N GLY A 424 25.01 -3.39 10.40
CA GLY A 424 24.64 -2.00 10.06
C GLY A 424 25.29 -1.50 8.76
N MET A 425 25.83 -2.41 7.94
CA MET A 425 26.46 -2.10 6.65
C MET A 425 25.50 -2.39 5.50
N CYS A 426 25.92 -2.19 4.24
CA CYS A 426 25.15 -2.55 3.05
C CYS A 426 23.79 -1.81 2.94
N LYS A 427 23.74 -0.54 3.36
CA LYS A 427 22.54 0.31 3.32
C LYS A 427 21.87 0.31 1.94
N ASP A 428 22.67 0.58 0.90
CA ASP A 428 22.21 0.72 -0.48
C ASP A 428 22.18 -0.62 -1.23
N TRP A 429 22.38 -1.74 -0.50
CA TRP A 429 22.29 -3.07 -1.09
C TRP A 429 20.85 -3.38 -1.44
N GLN A 430 20.66 -3.84 -2.67
CA GLN A 430 19.38 -4.15 -3.28
C GLN A 430 18.47 -4.99 -2.36
N LYS A 431 17.22 -4.54 -2.21
CA LYS A 431 16.27 -5.15 -1.27
C LYS A 431 15.32 -6.14 -1.93
N MET A 432 15.13 -6.05 -3.24
CA MET A 432 14.29 -6.93 -4.06
C MET A 432 14.98 -7.29 -5.38
N TRP A 433 14.66 -8.44 -5.97
CA TRP A 433 15.19 -8.88 -7.26
C TRP A 433 14.14 -8.86 -8.36
#